data_AF-A0A8S9WM70-F1
#
_entry.id   AF-A0A8S9WM70-F1
#
_cell.length_a   1.000
_cell.length_b   1.000
_cell.length_c   1.000
_cell.angle_alpha   90.00
_cell.angle_beta   90.00
_cell.angle_gamma   90.00
#
_symmetry.space_group_name_H-M   'P 1'
#
loop_
_entity.id
_entity.type
_entity.pdbx_description
1 polymer ?
#
loop_
_entity_poly.entity_id
_entity_poly.type
_entity_poly.pdbx_seq_one_letter_code
_entity_poly.pdbx_strand_id
1 'polypeptide(L)'
;KEGVIQRAVRALKKDFKDLVVITDLCLCEYTTHGHCGLIEDGTVLNDPTLTILGKVAVSQAEAGADIVAPSGMMDGMVKAIRHSLDQNGFADTAIMSYAAKYNSALYGPFRDAADSGFKFGDRSGYQMDFHNAREALREVELDISEGADIVMVKPAIFYLDIIAKVRARFDVPLAAYNVSGEYAMLKAAAESGYLSGEETLIESLTAIKRAGADLIITYSAKEAAALLIR
;
A
#
# COMPACT_ATOMS: atom_id res chain seq x y z
N LYS A 1 -16.09 3.21 -13.22
CA LYS A 1 -17.38 3.31 -12.49
C LYS A 1 -18.03 1.95 -12.21
N GLU A 2 -18.09 1.01 -13.17
CA GLU A 2 -18.64 -0.36 -12.95
C GLU A 2 -17.56 -1.48 -12.90
N GLY A 3 -16.33 -1.12 -12.56
CA GLY A 3 -15.23 -2.09 -12.42
C GLY A 3 -15.41 -2.98 -11.19
N VAL A 4 -14.60 -4.05 -11.10
CA VAL A 4 -14.66 -5.01 -9.99
C VAL A 4 -14.53 -4.33 -8.62
N ILE A 5 -13.61 -3.37 -8.50
CA ILE A 5 -13.40 -2.61 -7.27
C ILE A 5 -14.64 -1.79 -6.90
N GLN A 6 -15.20 -1.00 -7.83
CA GLN A 6 -16.35 -0.16 -7.52
C GLN A 6 -17.60 -0.98 -7.13
N ARG A 7 -17.82 -2.13 -7.78
CA ARG A 7 -18.91 -3.03 -7.41
C ARG A 7 -18.68 -3.65 -6.03
N ALA A 8 -17.45 -4.06 -5.71
CA ALA A 8 -17.09 -4.63 -4.41
C ALA A 8 -17.28 -3.61 -3.29
N VAL A 9 -16.80 -2.37 -3.47
CA VAL A 9 -16.97 -1.28 -2.49
C VAL A 9 -18.47 -1.03 -2.24
N ARG A 10 -19.28 -0.87 -3.28
CA ARG A 10 -20.74 -0.67 -3.12
C ARG A 10 -21.41 -1.81 -2.37
N ALA A 11 -21.05 -3.06 -2.67
CA ALA A 11 -21.59 -4.22 -1.98
C ALA A 11 -21.18 -4.23 -0.49
N LEU A 12 -19.91 -3.99 -0.20
CA LEU A 12 -19.39 -3.95 1.18
C LEU A 12 -20.06 -2.84 2.00
N LYS A 13 -20.17 -1.61 1.47
CA LYS A 13 -20.80 -0.48 2.19
C LYS A 13 -22.31 -0.68 2.37
N LYS A 14 -22.97 -1.42 1.48
CA LYS A 14 -24.38 -1.78 1.61
C LYS A 14 -24.62 -2.75 2.77
N ASP A 15 -23.79 -3.78 2.86
CA ASP A 15 -24.01 -4.91 3.79
C ASP A 15 -23.32 -4.70 5.15
N PHE A 16 -22.26 -3.90 5.20
CA PHE A 16 -21.44 -3.65 6.39
C PHE A 16 -21.20 -2.15 6.60
N LYS A 17 -22.14 -1.45 7.24
CA LYS A 17 -22.11 0.02 7.37
C LYS A 17 -20.91 0.57 8.14
N ASP A 18 -20.47 -0.16 9.16
CA ASP A 18 -19.35 0.25 10.03
C ASP A 18 -17.99 -0.21 9.51
N LEU A 19 -17.96 -0.94 8.37
CA LEU A 19 -16.72 -1.40 7.77
C LEU A 19 -16.03 -0.22 7.07
N VAL A 20 -14.78 0.03 7.46
CA VAL A 20 -13.86 0.92 6.74
C VAL A 20 -13.34 0.18 5.52
N VAL A 21 -13.58 0.75 4.34
CA VAL A 21 -13.17 0.19 3.05
C VAL A 21 -12.01 1.01 2.49
N ILE A 22 -10.86 0.36 2.38
CA ILE A 22 -9.63 0.90 1.79
C ILE A 22 -9.45 0.29 0.40
N THR A 23 -9.28 1.11 -0.63
CA THR A 23 -9.02 0.64 -2.00
C THR A 23 -7.59 0.93 -2.43
N ASP A 24 -6.87 -0.07 -2.94
CA ASP A 24 -5.60 0.18 -3.64
C ASP A 24 -5.86 1.01 -4.90
N LEU A 25 -4.99 1.97 -5.16
CA LEU A 25 -5.07 2.86 -6.31
C LEU A 25 -3.77 2.78 -7.10
N CYS A 26 -3.82 2.03 -8.20
CA CYS A 26 -2.71 1.81 -9.11
C CYS A 26 -3.21 1.40 -10.51
N LEU A 27 -2.36 1.48 -11.53
CA LEU A 27 -2.72 1.09 -12.90
C LEU A 27 -2.19 -0.29 -13.31
N CYS A 28 -1.34 -0.93 -12.49
CA CYS A 28 -0.62 -2.14 -12.91
C CYS A 28 -1.53 -3.31 -13.28
N GLU A 29 -2.68 -3.48 -12.62
CA GLU A 29 -3.64 -4.56 -12.90
C GLU A 29 -4.62 -4.21 -14.05
N TYR A 30 -4.54 -2.98 -14.57
CA TYR A 30 -5.41 -2.48 -15.64
C TYR A 30 -4.67 -2.16 -16.94
N THR A 31 -3.35 -2.35 -16.95
CA THR A 31 -2.50 -2.09 -18.11
C THR A 31 -2.06 -3.39 -18.76
N THR A 32 -1.87 -3.36 -20.07
CA THR A 32 -1.39 -4.54 -20.80
C THR A 32 0.09 -4.84 -20.55
N HIS A 33 0.85 -3.92 -19.94
CA HIS A 33 2.29 -4.04 -19.69
C HIS A 33 2.64 -4.30 -18.21
N GLY A 34 1.69 -4.13 -17.29
CA GLY A 34 1.88 -4.44 -15.87
C GLY A 34 2.72 -3.41 -15.09
N HIS A 35 2.84 -2.18 -15.60
CA HIS A 35 3.53 -1.09 -14.90
C HIS A 35 2.54 -0.17 -14.21
N CYS A 36 3.00 0.54 -13.18
CA CYS A 36 2.14 1.36 -12.33
C CYS A 36 1.65 2.67 -13.00
N GLY A 37 2.19 3.02 -14.17
CA GLY A 37 1.82 4.21 -14.94
C GLY A 37 1.75 3.97 -16.44
N LEU A 38 1.40 5.01 -17.20
CA LEU A 38 1.43 5.02 -18.65
C LEU A 38 2.85 4.85 -19.19
N ILE A 39 2.98 4.31 -20.40
CA ILE A 39 4.28 4.05 -21.03
C ILE A 39 4.41 4.75 -22.37
N GLU A 40 5.57 5.35 -22.60
CA GLU A 40 6.05 5.81 -23.90
C GLU A 40 7.52 5.43 -24.04
N ASP A 41 7.89 4.83 -25.17
CA ASP A 41 9.25 4.38 -25.49
C ASP A 41 9.93 3.57 -24.37
N GLY A 42 9.16 2.72 -23.69
CA GLY A 42 9.66 1.84 -22.62
C GLY A 42 9.86 2.54 -21.26
N THR A 43 9.51 3.83 -21.16
CA THR A 43 9.62 4.62 -19.93
C THR A 43 8.23 4.91 -19.36
N VAL A 44 8.11 4.88 -18.03
CA VAL A 44 6.87 5.26 -17.35
C VAL A 44 6.74 6.77 -17.34
N LEU A 45 5.62 7.27 -17.86
CA LEU A 45 5.31 8.70 -17.93
C LEU A 45 4.67 9.18 -16.61
N ASN A 46 5.38 10.01 -15.86
CA ASN A 46 4.91 10.51 -14.56
C ASN A 46 3.62 11.36 -14.68
N ASP A 47 3.72 12.57 -15.23
CA ASP A 47 2.62 13.55 -15.22
C ASP A 47 1.34 13.05 -15.94
N PRO A 48 1.42 12.39 -17.11
CA PRO A 48 0.26 11.79 -17.74
C PRO A 48 -0.43 10.73 -16.86
N THR A 49 0.35 9.98 -16.07
CA THR A 49 -0.19 8.99 -15.12
C THR A 49 -0.98 9.67 -14.01
N LEU A 50 -0.50 10.81 -13.47
CA LEU A 50 -1.18 11.54 -12.38
C LEU A 50 -2.63 11.89 -12.71
N THR A 51 -2.87 12.30 -13.96
CA THR A 51 -4.23 12.63 -14.45
C THR A 51 -5.17 11.43 -14.38
N ILE A 52 -4.67 10.22 -14.65
CA ILE A 52 -5.47 9.00 -14.59
C ILE A 52 -5.69 8.59 -13.12
N LEU A 53 -4.66 8.67 -12.28
CA LEU A 53 -4.77 8.33 -10.86
C LEU A 53 -5.85 9.18 -10.16
N GLY A 54 -5.91 10.48 -10.47
CA GLY A 54 -6.99 11.36 -10.00
C GLY A 54 -8.39 10.87 -10.38
N LYS A 55 -8.58 10.45 -11.64
CA LYS A 55 -9.87 9.88 -12.12
C LYS A 55 -10.21 8.56 -11.42
N VAL A 56 -9.21 7.71 -11.16
CA VAL A 56 -9.42 6.44 -10.45
C VAL A 56 -9.82 6.70 -8.99
N ALA A 57 -9.15 7.64 -8.31
CA ALA A 57 -9.49 8.06 -6.95
C ALA A 57 -10.94 8.52 -6.85
N VAL A 58 -11.36 9.45 -7.72
CA VAL A 58 -12.75 9.92 -7.76
C VAL A 58 -13.71 8.77 -8.01
N SER A 59 -13.39 7.85 -8.94
CA SER A 59 -14.27 6.70 -9.20
C SER A 59 -14.35 5.71 -8.03
N GLN A 60 -13.33 5.60 -7.18
CA GLN A 60 -13.34 4.77 -5.96
C GLN A 60 -14.13 5.46 -4.84
N ALA A 61 -13.93 6.77 -4.64
CA ALA A 61 -14.67 7.58 -3.68
C ALA A 61 -16.18 7.62 -4.00
N GLU A 62 -16.55 7.82 -5.28
CA GLU A 62 -17.95 7.74 -5.76
C GLU A 62 -18.60 6.39 -5.44
N ALA A 63 -17.84 5.31 -5.36
CA ALA A 63 -18.35 3.98 -5.01
C ALA A 63 -18.58 3.79 -3.51
N GLY A 64 -18.04 4.70 -2.67
CA GLY A 64 -18.13 4.68 -1.21
C GLY A 64 -16.84 4.24 -0.50
N ALA A 65 -15.68 4.33 -1.14
CA ALA A 65 -14.41 4.06 -0.47
C ALA A 65 -14.15 5.12 0.60
N ASP A 66 -13.80 4.68 1.81
CA ASP A 66 -13.49 5.57 2.93
C ASP A 66 -12.05 6.10 2.81
N ILE A 67 -11.14 5.26 2.29
CA ILE A 67 -9.72 5.57 2.11
C ILE A 67 -9.27 5.08 0.72
N VAL A 68 -8.56 5.92 -0.02
CA VAL A 68 -7.81 5.51 -1.22
C VAL A 68 -6.33 5.35 -0.88
N ALA A 69 -5.70 4.27 -1.33
CA ALA A 69 -4.35 3.91 -0.96
C ALA A 69 -3.45 3.84 -2.22
N PRO A 70 -2.88 4.97 -2.65
CA PRO A 70 -2.14 5.02 -3.90
C PRO A 70 -0.77 4.34 -3.79
N SER A 71 -0.54 3.33 -4.64
CA SER A 71 0.62 2.45 -4.56
C SER A 71 1.57 2.55 -5.75
N GLY A 72 1.37 3.55 -6.61
CA GLY A 72 2.07 3.73 -7.87
C GLY A 72 3.51 4.25 -7.77
N MET A 73 3.86 4.94 -6.68
CA MET A 73 5.16 5.64 -6.51
C MET A 73 5.46 6.65 -7.64
N MET A 74 4.44 7.38 -8.11
CA MET A 74 4.63 8.47 -9.06
C MET A 74 4.86 9.77 -8.29
N ASP A 75 5.79 10.61 -8.76
CA ASP A 75 6.08 11.91 -8.14
C ASP A 75 4.85 12.82 -8.24
N GLY A 76 4.42 13.42 -7.13
CA GLY A 76 3.25 14.31 -7.10
C GLY A 76 1.90 13.60 -7.11
N MET A 77 1.89 12.27 -6.95
CA MET A 77 0.68 11.44 -6.95
C MET A 77 -0.32 11.82 -5.87
N VAL A 78 0.14 12.06 -4.64
CA VAL A 78 -0.74 12.42 -3.53
C VAL A 78 -1.41 13.76 -3.82
N LYS A 79 -0.64 14.76 -4.24
CA LYS A 79 -1.18 16.08 -4.59
C LYS A 79 -2.23 16.02 -5.69
N ALA A 80 -1.97 15.25 -6.75
CA ALA A 80 -2.90 15.10 -7.87
C ALA A 80 -4.20 14.40 -7.46
N ILE A 81 -4.10 13.38 -6.60
CA ILE A 81 -5.25 12.66 -6.07
C ILE A 81 -6.07 13.55 -5.15
N ARG A 82 -5.43 14.23 -4.18
CA ARG A 82 -6.09 15.16 -3.24
C ARG A 82 -6.85 16.24 -4.01
N HIS A 83 -6.20 16.90 -4.96
CA HIS A 83 -6.82 17.90 -5.81
C HIS A 83 -8.05 17.37 -6.56
N SER A 84 -7.95 16.17 -7.13
CA SER A 84 -9.05 15.56 -7.89
C SER A 84 -10.23 15.21 -6.99
N LEU A 85 -9.98 14.66 -5.80
CA LEU A 85 -11.02 14.35 -4.82
C LEU A 85 -11.73 15.63 -4.36
N ASP A 86 -10.99 16.70 -4.03
CA ASP A 86 -11.55 17.98 -3.59
C ASP A 86 -12.46 18.62 -4.65
N GLN A 87 -11.99 18.68 -5.90
CA GLN A 87 -12.76 19.24 -7.01
C GLN A 87 -14.06 18.51 -7.28
N ASN A 88 -14.16 17.24 -6.88
CA ASN A 88 -15.34 16.40 -7.09
C ASN A 88 -16.17 16.20 -5.81
N GLY A 89 -15.88 16.95 -4.74
CA GLY A 89 -16.68 16.93 -3.50
C GLY A 89 -16.38 15.78 -2.54
N PHE A 90 -15.20 15.15 -2.68
CA PHE A 90 -14.74 14.04 -1.84
C PHE A 90 -13.61 14.49 -0.89
N ALA A 91 -13.78 15.66 -0.25
CA ALA A 91 -12.81 16.22 0.69
C ALA A 91 -12.53 15.26 1.87
N ASP A 92 -13.55 14.54 2.33
CA ASP A 92 -13.48 13.64 3.49
C ASP A 92 -12.91 12.24 3.17
N THR A 93 -12.66 11.92 1.89
CA THR A 93 -12.00 10.66 1.53
C THR A 93 -10.51 10.78 1.86
N ALA A 94 -10.05 9.92 2.77
CA ALA A 94 -8.66 9.93 3.23
C ALA A 94 -7.71 9.29 2.21
N ILE A 95 -6.45 9.69 2.25
CA ILE A 95 -5.36 9.19 1.42
C ILE A 95 -4.36 8.45 2.30
N MET A 96 -4.20 7.14 2.07
CA MET A 96 -3.16 6.31 2.69
C MET A 96 -2.03 6.05 1.69
N SER A 97 -1.05 6.94 1.64
CA SER A 97 0.02 6.84 0.64
C SER A 97 1.00 5.72 0.96
N TYR A 98 1.39 4.96 -0.06
CA TYR A 98 2.53 4.04 0.00
C TYR A 98 3.86 4.80 -0.09
N ALA A 99 4.03 5.81 0.77
CA ALA A 99 5.07 6.82 0.70
C ALA A 99 6.50 6.25 0.70
N ALA A 100 6.73 5.14 1.40
CA ALA A 100 8.01 4.43 1.35
C ALA A 100 7.80 2.99 0.85
N LYS A 101 7.65 2.83 -0.47
CA LYS A 101 7.54 1.52 -1.13
C LYS A 101 8.82 1.16 -1.87
N TYR A 102 9.52 0.18 -1.34
CA TYR A 102 10.79 -0.31 -1.86
C TYR A 102 10.62 -1.29 -3.03
N ASN A 103 11.60 -1.33 -3.92
CA ASN A 103 11.78 -2.36 -4.95
C ASN A 103 12.32 -3.64 -4.29
N SER A 104 11.42 -4.43 -3.71
CA SER A 104 11.78 -5.60 -2.90
C SER A 104 11.55 -6.92 -3.62
N ALA A 105 12.42 -7.90 -3.36
CA ALA A 105 12.23 -9.30 -3.76
C ALA A 105 11.09 -10.00 -3.00
N LEU A 106 10.58 -9.40 -1.92
CA LEU A 106 9.53 -9.99 -1.07
C LEU A 106 8.12 -9.96 -1.72
N TYR A 107 7.98 -9.41 -2.92
CA TYR A 107 6.69 -9.32 -3.62
C TYR A 107 6.36 -10.54 -4.50
N GLY A 108 7.23 -11.56 -4.58
CA GLY A 108 7.04 -12.73 -5.45
C GLY A 108 5.64 -13.36 -5.34
N PRO A 109 5.21 -13.83 -4.15
CA PRO A 109 3.92 -14.51 -4.03
C PRO A 109 2.72 -13.59 -4.31
N PHE A 110 2.84 -12.27 -4.10
CA PHE A 110 1.80 -11.31 -4.47
C PHE A 110 1.68 -11.19 -5.99
N ARG A 111 2.80 -11.15 -6.72
CA ARG A 111 2.78 -11.06 -8.19
C ARG A 111 2.08 -12.27 -8.81
N ASP A 112 2.28 -13.46 -8.24
CA ASP A 112 1.59 -14.67 -8.66
C ASP A 112 0.09 -14.61 -8.34
N ALA A 113 -0.27 -14.11 -7.15
CA ALA A 113 -1.67 -14.03 -6.73
C ALA A 113 -2.49 -12.96 -7.47
N ALA A 114 -1.86 -11.84 -7.82
CA ALA A 114 -2.51 -10.69 -8.46
C ALA A 114 -2.35 -10.68 -10.00
N ASP A 115 -1.66 -11.67 -10.57
CA ASP A 115 -1.20 -11.66 -11.98
C ASP A 115 -0.54 -10.32 -12.36
N SER A 116 0.15 -9.71 -11.40
CA SER A 116 0.58 -8.31 -11.45
C SER A 116 2.06 -8.17 -11.78
N GLY A 117 2.58 -9.08 -12.62
CA GLY A 117 3.94 -9.01 -13.15
C GLY A 117 4.18 -7.76 -14.02
N PHE A 118 5.37 -7.61 -14.58
CA PHE A 118 5.68 -6.62 -15.61
C PHE A 118 6.22 -7.33 -16.85
N LYS A 119 5.91 -6.82 -18.05
CA LYS A 119 6.32 -7.47 -19.29
C LYS A 119 7.79 -7.24 -19.68
N PHE A 120 8.39 -6.17 -19.18
CA PHE A 120 9.77 -5.79 -19.49
C PHE A 120 10.37 -4.90 -18.40
N GLY A 121 11.70 -4.82 -18.39
CA GLY A 121 12.46 -4.02 -17.43
C GLY A 121 12.29 -4.50 -16.01
N ASP A 122 12.18 -3.57 -15.07
CA ASP A 122 11.76 -3.80 -13.69
C ASP A 122 10.99 -2.57 -13.18
N ARG A 123 10.75 -2.47 -11.87
CA ARG A 123 10.07 -1.32 -11.25
C ARG A 123 11.04 -0.37 -10.54
N SER A 124 12.35 -0.49 -10.77
CA SER A 124 13.38 0.32 -10.08
C SER A 124 13.35 1.80 -10.47
N GLY A 125 12.75 2.15 -11.61
CA GLY A 125 12.60 3.54 -12.04
C GLY A 125 11.62 4.37 -11.21
N TYR A 126 10.87 3.75 -10.30
CA TYR A 126 9.91 4.43 -9.42
C TYR A 126 9.77 3.79 -8.04
N GLN A 127 10.00 2.48 -7.88
CA GLN A 127 10.11 1.88 -6.55
C GLN A 127 11.50 2.11 -5.97
N MET A 128 11.56 2.45 -4.69
CA MET A 128 12.79 2.90 -4.06
C MET A 128 13.85 1.80 -3.95
N ASP A 129 15.12 2.17 -4.02
CA ASP A 129 16.23 1.26 -3.72
C ASP A 129 16.25 0.91 -2.22
N PHE A 130 16.30 -0.38 -1.91
CA PHE A 130 16.30 -0.91 -0.53
C PHE A 130 17.52 -0.50 0.30
N HIS A 131 18.59 0.01 -0.31
CA HIS A 131 19.74 0.56 0.41
C HIS A 131 19.44 1.93 1.06
N ASN A 132 18.39 2.64 0.64
CA ASN A 132 18.19 4.05 0.97
C ASN A 132 17.18 4.28 2.10
N ALA A 133 17.69 4.69 3.26
CA ALA A 133 16.85 5.18 4.36
C ALA A 133 16.55 6.69 4.28
N ARG A 134 17.48 7.50 3.73
CA ARG A 134 17.30 8.96 3.66
C ARG A 134 16.23 9.36 2.65
N GLU A 135 16.20 8.65 1.52
CA GLU A 135 15.18 8.82 0.48
C GLU A 135 13.79 8.55 1.04
N ALA A 136 13.59 7.49 1.84
CA ALA A 136 12.29 7.19 2.45
C ALA A 136 11.74 8.34 3.29
N LEU A 137 12.60 8.96 4.09
CA LEU A 137 12.18 10.09 4.91
C LEU A 137 11.86 11.33 4.07
N ARG A 138 12.50 11.49 2.91
CA ARG A 138 12.18 12.57 1.98
C ARG A 138 10.85 12.31 1.28
N GLU A 139 10.61 11.10 0.78
CA GLU A 139 9.34 10.73 0.13
C GLU A 139 8.16 10.82 1.10
N VAL A 140 8.32 10.36 2.33
CA VAL A 140 7.30 10.51 3.38
C VAL A 140 7.00 11.98 3.68
N GLU A 141 8.04 12.83 3.79
CA GLU A 141 7.86 14.27 4.02
C GLU A 141 7.12 14.94 2.85
N LEU A 142 7.44 14.54 1.61
CA LEU A 142 6.76 15.01 0.40
C LEU A 142 5.28 14.63 0.42
N ASP A 143 4.96 13.36 0.59
CA ASP A 143 3.57 12.89 0.59
C ASP A 143 2.73 13.53 1.70
N ILE A 144 3.29 13.74 2.89
CA ILE A 144 2.62 14.48 3.97
C ILE A 144 2.34 15.92 3.53
N SER A 145 3.32 16.60 2.94
CA SER A 145 3.17 17.98 2.46
C SER A 145 2.16 18.11 1.30
N GLU A 146 1.93 17.02 0.57
CA GLU A 146 0.99 16.93 -0.54
C GLU A 146 -0.44 16.58 -0.10
N GLY A 147 -0.63 16.22 1.17
CA GLY A 147 -1.95 15.96 1.77
C GLY A 147 -2.26 14.48 2.01
N ALA A 148 -1.26 13.63 2.22
CA ALA A 148 -1.49 12.27 2.71
C ALA A 148 -1.94 12.30 4.18
N ASP A 149 -3.08 11.69 4.48
CA ASP A 149 -3.61 11.56 5.84
C ASP A 149 -2.92 10.43 6.62
N ILE A 150 -2.46 9.41 5.91
CA ILE A 150 -1.76 8.25 6.45
C ILE A 150 -0.59 7.93 5.51
N VAL A 151 0.58 7.65 6.07
CA VAL A 151 1.75 7.19 5.29
C VAL A 151 2.05 5.73 5.59
N MET A 152 2.59 5.01 4.62
CA MET A 152 2.88 3.58 4.74
C MET A 152 4.31 3.24 4.33
N VAL A 153 4.93 2.35 5.10
CA VAL A 153 6.18 1.67 4.73
C VAL A 153 5.85 0.26 4.22
N LYS A 154 6.44 -0.10 3.07
CA LYS A 154 6.29 -1.42 2.43
C LYS A 154 7.61 -1.86 1.80
N PRO A 155 8.12 -3.08 2.10
CA PRO A 155 7.68 -4.08 3.10
C PRO A 155 7.79 -3.65 4.58
N ALA A 156 7.47 -4.53 5.53
CA ALA A 156 7.43 -4.19 6.96
C ALA A 156 8.60 -4.79 7.77
N ILE A 157 8.68 -6.11 7.91
CA ILE A 157 9.62 -6.79 8.82
C ILE A 157 11.08 -6.51 8.45
N PHE A 158 11.38 -6.44 7.15
CA PHE A 158 12.72 -6.12 6.67
C PHE A 158 13.06 -4.63 6.70
N TYR A 159 12.11 -3.77 7.11
CA TYR A 159 12.22 -2.31 7.10
C TYR A 159 11.70 -1.69 8.41
N LEU A 160 11.76 -2.42 9.52
CA LEU A 160 11.37 -1.93 10.84
C LEU A 160 12.16 -0.68 11.24
N ASP A 161 13.40 -0.54 10.78
CA ASP A 161 14.22 0.65 11.02
C ASP A 161 13.65 1.88 10.30
N ILE A 162 13.07 1.71 9.10
CA ILE A 162 12.41 2.79 8.36
C ILE A 162 11.11 3.18 9.06
N ILE A 163 10.30 2.21 9.49
CA ILE A 163 9.09 2.46 10.28
C ILE A 163 9.43 3.27 11.54
N ALA A 164 10.48 2.88 12.27
CA ALA A 164 10.94 3.60 13.45
C ALA A 164 11.42 5.02 13.16
N LYS A 165 12.18 5.23 12.07
CA LYS A 165 12.64 6.56 11.65
C LYS A 165 11.47 7.47 11.23
N VAL A 166 10.49 6.93 10.52
CA VAL A 166 9.28 7.66 10.12
C VAL A 166 8.50 8.07 11.36
N ARG A 167 8.22 7.14 12.28
CA ARG A 167 7.52 7.44 13.53
C ARG A 167 8.25 8.48 14.37
N ALA A 168 9.57 8.43 14.43
CA ALA A 168 10.37 9.38 15.22
C ALA A 168 10.34 10.81 14.66
N ARG A 169 10.04 10.99 13.37
CA ARG A 169 10.15 12.28 12.68
C ARG A 169 8.78 12.91 12.36
N PHE A 170 7.75 12.11 12.11
CA PHE A 170 6.47 12.60 11.62
C PHE A 170 5.32 12.18 12.55
N ASP A 171 4.47 13.16 12.89
CA ASP A 171 3.30 12.98 13.75
C ASP A 171 2.03 12.78 12.91
N VAL A 172 2.02 11.72 12.11
CA VAL A 172 0.87 11.27 11.32
C VAL A 172 0.63 9.78 11.55
N PRO A 173 -0.60 9.27 11.33
CA PRO A 173 -0.84 7.85 11.35
C PRO A 173 0.11 7.09 10.40
N LEU A 174 0.73 6.03 10.93
CA LEU A 174 1.71 5.24 10.21
C LEU A 174 1.19 3.81 9.96
N ALA A 175 1.05 3.44 8.70
CA ALA A 175 0.75 2.08 8.29
C ALA A 175 2.03 1.30 7.95
N ALA A 176 1.97 -0.02 8.09
CA ALA A 176 3.00 -0.93 7.61
C ALA A 176 2.36 -2.11 6.88
N TYR A 177 2.97 -2.54 5.78
CA TYR A 177 2.49 -3.69 5.01
C TYR A 177 3.36 -4.91 5.29
N ASN A 178 2.81 -5.90 5.99
CA ASN A 178 3.40 -7.22 6.10
C ASN A 178 3.12 -8.02 4.83
N VAL A 179 4.12 -8.05 3.94
CA VAL A 179 3.93 -8.43 2.52
C VAL A 179 3.90 -9.94 2.32
N SER A 180 3.56 -10.35 1.10
CA SER A 180 3.33 -11.74 0.74
C SER A 180 4.54 -12.64 0.98
N GLY A 181 5.76 -12.16 0.70
CA GLY A 181 7.00 -12.90 0.96
C GLY A 181 7.26 -13.10 2.45
N GLU A 182 7.00 -12.08 3.27
CA GLU A 182 7.13 -12.18 4.74
C GLU A 182 6.12 -13.16 5.32
N TYR A 183 4.88 -13.12 4.84
CA TYR A 183 3.84 -14.09 5.18
C TYR A 183 4.25 -15.52 4.79
N ALA A 184 4.66 -15.72 3.53
CA ALA A 184 5.04 -17.04 3.01
C ALA A 184 6.26 -17.62 3.73
N MET A 185 7.26 -16.79 4.05
CA MET A 185 8.42 -17.20 4.84
C MET A 185 8.02 -17.75 6.20
N LEU A 186 7.13 -17.04 6.92
CA LEU A 186 6.66 -17.48 8.23
C LEU A 186 5.90 -18.80 8.12
N LYS A 187 4.98 -18.90 7.16
CA LYS A 187 4.20 -20.14 6.95
C LYS A 187 5.11 -21.33 6.61
N ALA A 188 6.06 -21.15 5.71
CA ALA A 188 6.99 -22.22 5.34
C ALA A 188 7.87 -22.67 6.52
N ALA A 189 8.35 -21.73 7.35
CA ALA A 189 9.14 -22.06 8.54
C ALA A 189 8.31 -22.79 9.62
N ALA A 190 7.04 -22.41 9.79
CA ALA A 190 6.12 -23.06 10.70
C ALA A 190 5.74 -24.48 10.22
N GLU A 191 5.43 -24.64 8.93
CA GLU A 191 5.13 -25.93 8.30
C GLU A 191 6.32 -26.90 8.37
N SER A 192 7.55 -26.37 8.30
CA SER A 192 8.78 -27.15 8.45
C SER A 192 9.12 -27.50 9.91
N GLY A 193 8.34 -27.01 10.88
CA GLY A 193 8.56 -27.24 12.31
C GLY A 193 9.74 -26.47 12.90
N TYR A 194 10.29 -25.48 12.19
CA TYR A 194 11.41 -24.66 12.68
C TYR A 194 10.95 -23.58 13.66
N LEU A 195 9.72 -23.10 13.51
CA LEU A 195 9.15 -22.04 14.33
C LEU A 195 7.74 -22.41 14.78
N SER A 196 7.35 -21.93 15.97
CA SER A 196 5.96 -21.94 16.41
C SER A 196 5.16 -20.91 15.60
N GLY A 197 4.23 -21.37 14.76
CA GLY A 197 3.51 -20.50 13.82
C GLY A 197 2.69 -19.39 14.48
N GLU A 198 1.87 -19.74 15.48
CA GLU A 198 1.01 -18.76 16.20
C GLU A 198 1.86 -17.75 16.98
N GLU A 199 2.86 -18.20 17.72
CA GLU A 199 3.74 -17.33 18.53
C GLU A 199 4.56 -16.39 17.65
N THR A 200 5.18 -16.93 16.60
CA THR A 200 6.01 -16.15 15.66
C THR A 200 5.15 -15.12 14.93
N LEU A 201 3.91 -15.47 14.57
CA LEU A 201 2.97 -14.53 13.95
C LEU A 201 2.72 -13.34 14.86
N ILE A 202 2.31 -13.57 16.10
CA ILE A 202 2.03 -12.48 17.05
C ILE A 202 3.29 -11.67 17.35
N GLU A 203 4.45 -12.31 17.50
CA GLU A 203 5.71 -11.61 17.72
C GLU A 203 6.07 -10.70 16.53
N SER A 204 5.87 -11.18 15.29
CA SER A 204 6.15 -10.40 14.08
C SER A 204 5.27 -9.15 13.98
N LEU A 205 3.96 -9.26 14.23
CA LEU A 205 3.04 -8.13 14.24
C LEU A 205 3.35 -7.17 15.40
N THR A 206 3.74 -7.71 16.56
CA THR A 206 4.18 -6.93 17.71
C THR A 206 5.46 -6.14 17.41
N ALA A 207 6.40 -6.72 16.65
CA ALA A 207 7.60 -6.01 16.21
C ALA A 207 7.25 -4.81 15.31
N ILE A 208 6.28 -4.96 14.41
CA ILE A 208 5.77 -3.87 13.57
C ILE A 208 5.10 -2.77 14.43
N LYS A 209 4.25 -3.15 15.40
CA LYS A 209 3.65 -2.20 16.36
C LYS A 209 4.73 -1.48 17.18
N ARG A 210 5.73 -2.20 17.69
CA ARG A 210 6.83 -1.66 18.49
C ARG A 210 7.72 -0.71 17.70
N ALA A 211 7.94 -0.97 16.41
CA ALA A 211 8.64 -0.05 15.52
C ALA A 211 7.86 1.25 15.29
N GLY A 212 6.57 1.26 15.60
CA GLY A 212 5.76 2.48 15.63
C GLY A 212 4.62 2.49 14.62
N ALA A 213 4.28 1.40 13.93
CA ALA A 213 3.10 1.42 13.07
C ALA A 213 1.81 1.49 13.91
N ASP A 214 0.87 2.35 13.51
CA ASP A 214 -0.51 2.39 14.00
C ASP A 214 -1.34 1.27 13.38
N LEU A 215 -1.23 1.12 12.06
CA LEU A 215 -2.01 0.20 11.24
C LEU A 215 -1.11 -0.86 10.62
N ILE A 216 -1.59 -2.10 10.55
CA ILE A 216 -0.86 -3.20 9.91
C ILE A 216 -1.76 -3.85 8.86
N ILE A 217 -1.32 -3.82 7.61
CA ILE A 217 -1.91 -4.63 6.54
C ILE A 217 -1.18 -5.96 6.52
N THR A 218 -1.89 -7.05 6.80
CA THR A 218 -1.32 -8.40 6.83
C THR A 218 -2.34 -9.44 6.31
N TYR A 219 -1.84 -10.45 5.59
CA TYR A 219 -2.63 -11.61 5.18
C TYR A 219 -3.08 -12.46 6.37
N SER A 220 -2.40 -12.32 7.51
CA SER A 220 -2.69 -13.06 8.73
C SER A 220 -3.72 -12.34 9.62
N ALA A 221 -4.41 -11.30 9.13
CA ALA A 221 -5.30 -10.48 9.95
C ALA A 221 -6.40 -11.31 10.63
N LYS A 222 -7.00 -12.25 9.92
CA LYS A 222 -8.04 -13.14 10.47
C LYS A 222 -7.50 -14.09 11.54
N GLU A 223 -6.30 -14.61 11.33
CA GLU A 223 -5.63 -15.51 12.28
C GLU A 223 -5.20 -14.76 13.54
N ALA A 224 -4.54 -13.62 13.37
CA ALA A 224 -4.15 -12.75 14.48
C ALA A 224 -5.36 -12.29 15.30
N ALA A 225 -6.47 -11.92 14.66
CA ALA A 225 -7.70 -11.57 15.35
C ALA A 225 -8.23 -12.72 16.23
N ALA A 226 -8.18 -13.97 15.73
CA ALA A 226 -8.58 -15.13 16.51
C ALA A 226 -7.65 -15.40 17.71
N LEU A 227 -6.35 -15.12 17.57
CA LEU A 227 -5.36 -15.28 18.65
C LEU A 227 -5.44 -14.20 19.72
N LEU A 228 -5.75 -12.96 19.34
CA LEU A 228 -5.83 -11.80 20.26
C LEU A 228 -7.12 -11.78 21.10
N ILE A 229 -8.13 -12.54 20.72
CA ILE A 229 -9.40 -12.67 21.47
C ILE A 229 -9.34 -13.82 22.50
N ARG A 230 -8.32 -14.69 22.42
CA ARG A 230 -8.07 -15.74 23.42
C ARG A 230 -7.51 -15.14 24.71
#